data_AF-A0A930HAQ9-F1
#
_entry.id   AF-A0A930HAQ9-F1
#
_cell.length_a   1.000
_cell.length_b   1.000
_cell.length_c   1.000
_cell.angle_alpha   90.00
_cell.angle_beta   90.00
_cell.angle_gamma   90.00
#
_symmetry.space_group_name_H-M   'P 1'
#
loop_
_entity.id
_entity.type
_entity.pdbx_description
1 polymer ?
#
loop_
_entity_poly.entity_id
_entity_poly.type
_entity_poly.pdbx_seq_one_letter_code
_entity_poly.pdbx_strand_id
1 'polypeptide(L)'
;MEPHVLAYDANGNIILNLKERLTRIEGRMYVSDIPNRRQQITVNGLQPGQHVWAAAMGQYLVAEVRGNIITYYFAVSQDEYNINRQFKGLTYEGWLAYGIY
;
A
#
# COMPACT_ATOMS: atom_id res chain seq x y z
N MET A 1 -5.58 -15.20 16.13
CA MET A 1 -6.16 -13.91 15.72
C MET A 1 -7.53 -14.22 15.13
N GLU A 2 -8.57 -13.70 15.75
CA GLU A 2 -9.98 -13.94 15.38
C GLU A 2 -10.47 -12.90 14.35
N PRO A 3 -11.45 -13.25 13.50
CA PRO A 3 -11.97 -12.35 12.48
C PRO A 3 -12.63 -11.09 13.08
N HIS A 4 -12.30 -9.93 12.51
CA HIS A 4 -12.62 -8.59 13.02
C HIS A 4 -14.07 -8.12 12.76
N VAL A 5 -14.99 -9.01 12.37
CA VAL A 5 -16.39 -8.68 12.05
C VAL A 5 -17.28 -9.39 13.05
N LEU A 6 -17.99 -8.64 13.90
CA LEU A 6 -18.78 -9.25 14.99
C LEU A 6 -20.30 -9.17 14.82
N ALA A 7 -20.88 -8.23 14.07
CA ALA A 7 -22.32 -8.25 13.80
C ALA A 7 -22.75 -7.19 12.77
N TYR A 8 -23.84 -7.49 12.05
CA TYR A 8 -24.74 -6.50 11.48
C TYR A 8 -25.82 -6.17 12.51
N ASP A 9 -26.23 -4.91 12.65
CA ASP A 9 -27.44 -4.59 13.41
C ASP A 9 -28.71 -5.01 12.64
N ALA A 10 -29.87 -5.00 13.29
CA ALA A 10 -31.14 -5.39 12.68
C ALA A 10 -31.58 -4.51 11.49
N ASN A 11 -30.89 -3.38 11.27
CA ASN A 11 -31.11 -2.46 10.16
C ASN A 11 -30.06 -2.61 9.05
N GLY A 12 -29.12 -3.55 9.19
CA GLY A 12 -28.04 -3.79 8.24
C GLY A 12 -26.85 -2.84 8.36
N ASN A 13 -26.75 -2.04 9.43
CA ASN A 13 -25.59 -1.21 9.67
C ASN A 13 -24.41 -2.04 10.22
N ILE A 14 -23.21 -1.67 9.79
CA ILE A 14 -21.96 -2.31 10.24
C ILE A 14 -21.56 -1.68 11.58
N ILE A 15 -21.51 -2.48 12.65
CA ILE A 15 -20.94 -2.04 13.93
C ILE A 15 -19.44 -2.35 13.89
N LEU A 16 -18.63 -1.35 13.55
CA LEU A 16 -17.17 -1.46 13.59
C LEU A 16 -16.68 -1.39 15.05
N ASN A 17 -15.85 -2.34 15.47
CA ASN A 17 -15.13 -2.26 16.74
C ASN A 17 -14.13 -1.09 16.65
N LEU A 18 -14.42 0.01 17.33
CA LEU A 18 -13.65 1.26 17.40
C LEU A 18 -12.23 1.12 18.02
N LYS A 19 -11.65 -0.09 18.00
CA LYS A 19 -10.23 -0.37 18.28
C LYS A 19 -9.32 -0.12 17.07
N GLU A 20 -9.86 0.25 15.92
CA GLU A 20 -9.08 0.85 14.84
C GLU A 20 -8.54 2.20 15.33
N ARG A 21 -7.23 2.26 15.58
CA ARG A 21 -6.51 3.53 15.68
C ARG A 21 -6.87 4.37 14.46
N LEU A 22 -7.29 5.61 14.67
CA LEU A 22 -7.67 6.58 13.64
C LEU A 22 -6.55 6.70 12.58
N THR A 23 -6.63 5.90 11.52
CA THR A 23 -5.70 5.95 10.39
C THR A 23 -6.13 7.11 9.47
N ARG A 24 -5.37 8.19 9.46
CA ARG A 24 -5.56 9.31 8.53
C ARG A 24 -4.96 8.95 7.18
N ILE A 25 -5.74 9.05 6.10
CA ILE A 25 -5.21 8.89 4.74
C ILE A 25 -4.52 10.20 4.32
N GLU A 26 -3.25 10.12 3.95
CA GLU A 26 -2.47 11.25 3.41
C GLU A 26 -2.55 11.30 1.89
N GLY A 27 -2.60 10.15 1.23
CA GLY A 27 -2.60 10.11 -0.23
C GLY A 27 -3.07 8.79 -0.81
N ARG A 28 -3.59 8.88 -2.03
CA ARG A 28 -3.89 7.75 -2.90
C ARG A 28 -3.44 8.11 -4.31
N MET A 29 -2.69 7.22 -4.93
CA MET A 29 -2.15 7.45 -6.27
C MET A 29 -2.22 6.18 -7.11
N TYR A 30 -2.50 6.38 -8.40
CA TYR A 30 -2.29 5.36 -9.41
C TYR A 30 -0.80 5.35 -9.79
N VAL A 31 -0.23 4.15 -9.93
CA VAL A 31 1.18 3.96 -10.26
C VAL A 31 1.30 3.01 -11.46
N SER A 32 2.19 3.36 -12.38
CA SER A 32 2.57 2.53 -13.52
C SER A 32 4.07 2.65 -13.72
N ASP A 33 4.80 1.54 -13.63
CA ASP A 33 6.25 1.54 -13.79
C ASP A 33 6.76 0.16 -14.26
N ILE A 34 8.02 0.13 -14.66
CA ILE A 34 8.73 -1.10 -15.02
C ILE A 34 9.12 -1.88 -13.74
N PRO A 35 9.30 -3.22 -13.84
CA PRO A 35 9.61 -4.05 -12.68
C PRO A 35 10.92 -3.67 -12.01
N ASN A 36 10.98 -3.90 -10.69
CA ASN A 36 12.14 -3.76 -9.83
C ASN A 36 12.74 -2.33 -9.77
N ARG A 37 12.09 -1.34 -10.38
CA ARG A 37 12.43 0.07 -10.21
C ARG A 37 11.81 0.61 -8.92
N ARG A 38 12.67 1.07 -8.02
CA ARG A 38 12.26 1.61 -6.71
C ARG A 38 11.92 3.09 -6.81
N GLN A 39 10.75 3.45 -6.29
CA GLN A 39 10.27 4.80 -6.13
C GLN A 39 10.11 5.13 -4.65
N GLN A 40 10.19 6.40 -4.28
CA GLN A 40 10.09 6.84 -2.89
C GLN A 40 9.11 7.99 -2.71
N ILE A 41 8.40 7.97 -1.57
CA ILE A 41 7.51 9.03 -1.10
C ILE A 41 7.94 9.38 0.33
N THR A 42 8.17 10.67 0.58
CA THR A 42 8.39 11.19 1.92
C THR A 42 7.08 11.74 2.46
N VAL A 43 6.60 11.18 3.56
CA VAL A 43 5.41 11.67 4.28
C VAL A 43 5.85 12.75 5.26
N ASN A 44 5.31 13.96 5.10
CA ASN A 44 5.65 15.11 5.93
C ASN A 44 4.64 15.28 7.07
N GLY A 45 5.02 16.01 8.13
CA GLY A 45 4.10 16.41 9.19
C GLY A 45 3.78 15.32 10.24
N LEU A 46 4.66 14.32 10.40
CA LEU A 46 4.55 13.33 11.47
C LEU A 46 4.80 13.96 12.84
N GLN A 47 3.86 13.77 13.76
CA GLN A 47 4.00 14.17 15.15
C GLN A 47 4.64 13.04 15.98
N PRO A 48 5.22 13.35 17.16
CA PRO A 48 5.74 12.32 18.06
C PRO A 48 4.69 11.24 18.38
N GLY A 49 5.06 9.98 18.21
CA GLY A 49 4.19 8.83 18.46
C GLY A 49 3.31 8.41 17.27
N GLN A 50 3.35 9.14 16.15
CA GLN A 50 2.67 8.77 14.91
C GLN A 50 3.56 7.90 14.00
N HIS A 51 2.92 7.00 13.25
CA HIS A 51 3.58 6.09 12.33
C HIS A 51 2.96 6.18 10.93
N VAL A 52 3.78 5.96 9.90
CA VAL A 52 3.31 5.89 8.52
C VAL A 52 2.82 4.47 8.23
N TRP A 53 1.75 4.36 7.46
CA TRP A 53 1.30 3.11 6.85
C TRP A 53 1.18 3.27 5.32
N ALA A 54 1.34 2.18 4.60
CA ALA A 54 1.14 2.11 3.16
C ALA A 54 0.44 0.81 2.77
N ALA A 55 -0.46 0.88 1.79
CA ALA A 55 -1.20 -0.24 1.23
C ALA A 55 -1.03 -0.23 -0.28
N ALA A 56 -0.36 -1.27 -0.79
CA ALA A 56 -0.17 -1.52 -2.21
C ALA A 56 -1.29 -2.43 -2.74
N MET A 57 -1.90 -2.02 -3.85
CA MET A 57 -3.00 -2.73 -4.52
C MET A 57 -2.64 -2.90 -6.00
N GLY A 58 -2.18 -4.08 -6.38
CA GLY A 58 -1.81 -4.36 -7.76
C GLY A 58 -0.95 -5.62 -7.82
N GLN A 59 -0.91 -6.27 -8.98
CA GLN A 59 -0.09 -7.45 -9.15
C GLN A 59 1.39 -7.06 -8.98
N TYR A 60 2.10 -7.78 -8.12
CA TYR A 60 3.52 -7.56 -7.80
C TYR A 60 3.85 -6.21 -7.15
N LEU A 61 2.88 -5.31 -6.92
CA LEU A 61 3.16 -4.02 -6.28
C LEU A 61 3.42 -4.24 -4.79
N VAL A 62 4.58 -3.75 -4.33
CA VAL A 62 5.01 -3.81 -2.93
C VAL A 62 5.28 -2.40 -2.44
N ALA A 63 4.95 -2.14 -1.17
CA ALA A 63 5.31 -0.92 -0.47
C ALA A 63 5.96 -1.25 0.89
N GLU A 64 7.10 -0.64 1.16
CA GLU A 64 7.88 -0.78 2.38
C GLU A 64 7.93 0.58 3.10
N VAL A 65 7.58 0.60 4.38
CA VAL A 65 7.65 1.81 5.21
C VAL A 65 8.88 1.77 6.11
N ARG A 66 9.70 2.83 6.09
CA ARG A 66 10.82 3.02 7.01
C ARG A 66 10.80 4.45 7.55
N GLY A 67 10.37 4.60 8.80
CA GLY A 67 10.17 5.91 9.41
C GLY A 67 9.07 6.68 8.66
N ASN A 68 9.45 7.82 8.07
CA ASN A 68 8.56 8.67 7.26
C ASN A 68 8.67 8.43 5.73
N ILE A 69 9.45 7.44 5.30
CA ILE A 69 9.68 7.15 3.89
C ILE A 69 8.94 5.88 3.50
N ILE A 70 8.20 5.95 2.40
CA ILE A 70 7.57 4.82 1.74
C ILE A 70 8.39 4.53 0.48
N THR A 71 8.92 3.32 0.36
CA THR A 71 9.53 2.84 -0.89
C THR A 71 8.55 1.88 -1.56
N TYR A 72 8.21 2.10 -2.82
CA TYR A 72 7.33 1.20 -3.57
C TYR A 72 7.94 0.79 -4.91
N TYR A 73 7.58 -0.40 -5.38
CA TYR A 73 8.04 -0.98 -6.65
C TYR A 73 7.23 -2.23 -7.01
N PHE A 74 7.30 -2.63 -8.28
CA PHE A 74 6.77 -3.92 -8.73
C PHE A 74 7.83 -5.00 -8.56
N ALA A 75 7.69 -5.84 -7.54
CA ALA A 75 8.63 -6.90 -7.16
C ALA A 75 8.40 -8.16 -8.00
N VAL A 76 9.27 -8.37 -8.98
CA VAL A 76 9.19 -9.51 -9.91
C VAL A 76 10.49 -10.32 -9.82
N SER A 77 10.38 -11.66 -9.86
CA SER A 77 11.53 -12.57 -9.81
C SER A 77 12.51 -12.31 -10.97
N GLN A 78 13.76 -12.75 -10.83
CA GLN A 78 14.76 -12.56 -11.89
C GLN A 78 14.39 -13.28 -13.18
N ASP A 79 13.80 -14.49 -13.07
CA ASP A 79 13.36 -15.27 -14.22
C ASP A 79 12.22 -14.57 -14.96
N GLU A 80 11.23 -14.08 -14.21
CA GLU A 80 10.09 -13.37 -14.78
C GLU A 80 10.51 -11.98 -15.31
N TYR A 81 11.49 -11.33 -14.68
CA TYR A 81 12.10 -10.12 -15.22
C TYR A 81 12.86 -10.36 -16.54
N ASN A 82 13.57 -11.49 -16.66
CA ASN A 82 14.28 -11.86 -17.89
C ASN A 82 13.29 -12.18 -19.03
N ILE A 83 12.15 -12.80 -18.74
CA ILE A 83 11.04 -12.99 -19.69
C ILE A 83 10.47 -11.62 -20.09
N ASN A 84 10.18 -10.77 -19.11
CA ASN A 84 9.59 -9.45 -19.32
C ASN A 84 10.47 -8.51 -20.15
N ARG A 85 11.80 -8.62 -20.06
CA ARG A 85 12.74 -7.86 -20.91
C ARG A 85 12.60 -8.17 -22.40
N GLN A 86 12.07 -9.33 -22.77
CA GLN A 86 11.76 -9.65 -24.17
C GLN A 86 10.59 -8.80 -24.70
N PHE A 87 9.72 -8.33 -23.80
CA PHE A 87 8.63 -7.41 -24.09
C PHE A 87 9.08 -5.97 -23.79
N LYS A 88 9.61 -5.27 -24.80
CA LYS A 88 10.03 -3.87 -24.66
C LYS A 88 8.88 -3.02 -24.09
N GLY A 89 9.08 -2.48 -22.89
CA GLY A 89 8.15 -1.54 -22.27
C GLY A 89 7.00 -2.18 -21.48
N LEU A 90 7.10 -3.44 -21.04
CA LEU A 90 6.12 -4.00 -20.10
C LEU A 90 6.09 -3.17 -18.81
N THR A 91 4.96 -2.55 -18.56
CA THR A 91 4.64 -1.82 -17.32
C THR A 91 3.62 -2.61 -16.52
N TYR A 92 3.77 -2.59 -15.20
CA TYR A 92 2.73 -3.04 -14.29
C TYR A 92 1.99 -1.84 -13.72
N GLU A 93 0.75 -2.05 -13.35
CA GLU A 93 -0.15 -1.01 -12.90
C GLU A 93 -0.76 -1.36 -11.55
N GLY A 94 -1.04 -0.34 -10.74
CA GLY A 94 -1.66 -0.53 -9.44
C GLY A 94 -2.03 0.79 -8.77
N TRP A 95 -2.51 0.67 -7.55
CA TRP A 95 -2.84 1.78 -6.68
C TRP A 95 -2.04 1.68 -5.39
N LEU A 96 -1.52 2.81 -4.94
CA LEU A 96 -0.87 2.94 -3.65
C LEU A 96 -1.70 3.91 -2.80
N ALA A 97 -2.10 3.47 -1.61
CA ALA A 97 -2.67 4.34 -0.58
C ALA A 97 -1.71 4.41 0.60
N TYR A 98 -1.61 5.57 1.24
CA TYR A 98 -0.77 5.73 2.41
C TYR A 98 -1.31 6.78 3.37
N GLY A 99 -0.86 6.70 4.61
CA GLY A 99 -1.38 7.53 5.67
C GLY A 99 -0.59 7.46 6.97
N ILE A 100 -1.17 8.02 8.02
CA ILE A 100 -0.58 8.13 9.36
C ILE A 100 -1.54 7.51 10.39
N TYR A 101 -1.01 6.89 11.45
CA TYR A 101 -1.78 6.31 12.56
C TYR A 101 -1.02 6.36 13.89
#